data_AF-A0A1F4XMM5-F1
#
_entry.id   AF-A0A1F4XMM5-F1
#
_cell.length_a   1.000
_cell.length_b   1.000
_cell.length_c   1.000
_cell.angle_alpha   90.00
_cell.angle_beta   90.00
_cell.angle_gamma   90.00
#
_symmetry.space_group_name_H-M   'P 1'
#
loop_
_entity.id
_entity.type
_entity.pdbx_description
1 polymer ?
#
loop_
_entity_poly.entity_id
_entity_poly.type
_entity_poly.pdbx_seq_one_letter_code
_entity_poly.pdbx_strand_id
1 'polypeptide(L)'
;METDNSSGSAMGGTAWYGLGVVAVVLVLAGAWSYFGGGAGGPASVGNAGTQMSLKDLLAQGGSQKCAFSSVTDSFESSGTVYVADGQMRGDFTSVAGGQPVMSHMVVTDNTSYVWTDNYQQGMMMSFDAMTAGQESGQNAVDPNALADYSCEPWAADAGIFVLPDGIYFLDIDSITGTEDDFVE
;
A
#
# COMPACT_ATOMS: atom_id res chain seq x y z
N MET A 1 17.06 -57.43 -11.42
CA MET A 1 16.40 -56.12 -11.21
C MET A 1 16.44 -55.36 -12.53
N GLU A 2 16.03 -55.92 -13.66
CA GLU A 2 14.67 -56.32 -14.08
C GLU A 2 13.68 -55.15 -14.17
N THR A 3 13.26 -54.98 -15.41
CA THR A 3 12.33 -54.07 -16.07
C THR A 3 10.86 -54.39 -15.78
N ASP A 4 10.01 -53.46 -16.22
CA ASP A 4 8.57 -53.55 -16.51
C ASP A 4 7.56 -53.28 -15.38
N ASN A 5 6.77 -52.21 -15.56
CA ASN A 5 5.32 -52.39 -15.60
C ASN A 5 4.64 -51.31 -16.45
N SER A 6 4.24 -51.74 -17.64
CA SER A 6 3.35 -51.11 -18.60
C SER A 6 1.88 -51.44 -18.32
N SER A 7 0.96 -50.61 -18.83
CA SER A 7 -0.47 -50.87 -19.12
C SER A 7 -1.46 -50.59 -17.97
N GLY A 8 -2.62 -49.95 -18.14
CA GLY A 8 -3.38 -49.46 -19.31
C GLY A 8 -4.54 -48.58 -18.82
N SER A 9 -4.91 -47.50 -19.54
CA SER A 9 -6.01 -47.47 -20.52
C SER A 9 -7.41 -47.36 -19.92
N ALA A 10 -8.01 -46.17 -20.01
CA ALA A 10 -9.45 -46.01 -20.28
C ALA A 10 -9.65 -44.76 -21.15
N MET A 11 -9.56 -44.98 -22.46
CA MET A 11 -10.05 -44.06 -23.49
C MET A 11 -11.54 -44.37 -23.73
N GLY A 12 -12.38 -43.34 -23.72
CA GLY A 12 -13.65 -43.29 -24.45
C GLY A 12 -13.67 -41.94 -25.16
N GLY A 13 -13.43 -41.88 -26.47
CA GLY A 13 -14.47 -41.87 -27.52
C GLY A 13 -15.02 -40.44 -27.64
N THR A 14 -14.93 -39.68 -28.74
CA THR A 14 -15.09 -39.98 -30.17
C THR A 14 -14.58 -38.77 -30.96
N ALA A 15 -13.73 -38.95 -31.97
CA ALA A 15 -14.06 -38.88 -33.40
C ALA A 15 -14.41 -37.47 -33.97
N TRP A 16 -13.46 -36.96 -34.77
CA TRP A 16 -13.62 -36.33 -36.10
C TRP A 16 -14.21 -34.92 -36.17
N TYR A 17 -13.41 -33.95 -36.66
CA TYR A 17 -13.69 -32.79 -37.54
C TYR A 17 -12.41 -31.94 -37.44
N GLY A 18 -11.54 -31.83 -38.44
CA GLY A 18 -11.78 -31.44 -39.81
C GLY A 18 -10.65 -30.47 -40.14
N LEU A 19 -9.90 -30.76 -41.20
CA LEU A 19 -8.76 -30.02 -41.77
C LEU A 19 -9.12 -28.60 -42.27
N GLY A 20 -10.02 -27.88 -41.60
CA GLY A 20 -10.54 -26.56 -42.00
C GLY A 20 -10.05 -25.39 -41.16
N VAL A 21 -9.34 -25.63 -40.04
CA VAL A 21 -8.97 -24.55 -39.10
C VAL A 21 -7.71 -23.79 -39.54
N VAL A 22 -6.80 -24.42 -40.27
CA VAL A 22 -5.46 -23.84 -40.54
C VAL A 22 -5.48 -22.71 -41.57
N ALA A 23 -6.42 -22.73 -42.53
CA ALA A 23 -6.52 -21.66 -43.53
C ALA A 23 -7.27 -20.41 -43.04
N VAL A 24 -8.10 -20.53 -41.99
CA VAL A 24 -8.82 -19.38 -41.40
C VAL A 24 -7.87 -18.53 -40.53
N VAL A 25 -6.87 -19.13 -39.89
CA VAL A 25 -5.92 -18.41 -39.02
C VAL A 25 -5.04 -17.43 -39.79
N LEU A 26 -4.69 -17.72 -41.05
CA LEU A 26 -3.78 -16.86 -41.81
C LEU A 26 -4.47 -15.71 -42.56
N VAL A 27 -5.78 -15.80 -42.85
CA VAL A 27 -6.53 -14.68 -43.45
C VAL A 27 -7.05 -13.71 -42.38
N LEU A 28 -7.19 -14.14 -41.12
CA LEU A 28 -7.58 -13.25 -40.02
C LEU A 28 -6.42 -12.41 -39.43
N ALA A 29 -5.16 -12.82 -39.63
CA ALA A 29 -4.00 -12.04 -39.16
C ALA A 29 -3.64 -10.85 -40.08
N GLY A 30 -4.08 -10.86 -41.34
CA GLY A 30 -3.77 -9.79 -42.30
C GLY A 30 -4.76 -8.61 -42.33
N ALA A 31 -5.97 -8.80 -41.78
CA ALA A 31 -7.01 -7.77 -41.78
C ALA A 31 -7.05 -6.92 -40.50
N TRP A 32 -6.36 -7.32 -39.43
CA TRP A 32 -6.27 -6.56 -38.18
C TRP A 32 -5.24 -5.42 -38.19
N SER A 33 -4.53 -5.24 -39.30
CA SER A 33 -3.51 -4.21 -39.44
C SER A 33 -4.00 -2.96 -40.16
N TYR A 34 -5.23 -2.96 -40.71
CA TYR A 34 -5.63 -1.92 -41.66
C TYR A 34 -7.09 -1.43 -41.60
N PHE A 35 -7.90 -1.85 -40.63
CA PHE A 35 -9.18 -1.18 -40.34
C PHE A 35 -9.21 -0.75 -38.88
N GLY A 36 -9.11 0.56 -38.67
CA GLY A 36 -9.01 1.18 -37.36
C GLY A 36 -10.28 1.13 -36.53
N GLY A 37 -10.12 1.62 -35.29
CA GLY A 37 -11.22 2.01 -34.41
C GLY A 37 -11.29 1.20 -33.14
N GLY A 38 -10.55 1.67 -32.12
CA GLY A 38 -10.77 1.48 -30.68
C GLY A 38 -11.69 0.35 -30.22
N ALA A 39 -11.08 -0.74 -29.76
CA ALA A 39 -11.66 -1.60 -28.75
C ALA A 39 -10.50 -2.14 -27.92
N GLY A 40 -10.25 -1.48 -26.78
CA GLY A 40 -9.35 -2.01 -25.76
C GLY A 40 -9.80 -3.41 -25.39
N GLY A 41 -8.87 -4.37 -25.44
CA GLY A 41 -9.09 -5.66 -24.80
C GLY A 41 -9.43 -5.46 -23.33
N PRO A 42 -10.03 -6.46 -22.66
CA PRO A 42 -10.22 -6.39 -21.22
C PRO A 42 -8.84 -6.25 -20.59
N ALA A 43 -8.51 -5.02 -20.19
CA ALA A 43 -7.46 -4.80 -19.22
C ALA A 43 -7.86 -5.67 -18.03
N SER A 44 -7.02 -6.64 -17.72
CA SER A 44 -7.01 -7.27 -16.41
C SER A 44 -6.83 -6.14 -15.40
N VAL A 45 -7.94 -5.60 -14.89
CA VAL A 45 -7.97 -4.74 -13.70
C VAL A 45 -7.74 -5.66 -12.51
N GLY A 46 -6.53 -6.21 -12.42
CA GLY A 46 -5.91 -6.44 -11.13
C GLY A 46 -5.43 -5.07 -10.71
N ASN A 47 -5.90 -4.58 -9.56
CA ASN A 47 -5.36 -3.38 -8.96
C ASN A 47 -3.91 -3.67 -8.57
N ALA A 48 -2.99 -3.52 -9.51
CA ALA A 48 -1.57 -3.49 -9.22
C ALA A 48 -1.38 -2.25 -8.35
N GLY A 49 -1.06 -2.47 -7.07
CA GLY A 49 -0.79 -1.38 -6.14
C GLY A 49 0.21 -0.42 -6.77
N THR A 50 -0.02 0.87 -6.63
CA THR A 50 0.96 1.86 -7.07
C THR A 50 2.00 1.97 -5.98
N GLN A 51 3.26 1.70 -6.30
CA GLN A 51 4.35 1.88 -5.37
C GLN A 51 4.55 3.39 -5.14
N MET A 52 4.22 3.85 -3.94
CA MET A 52 4.31 5.25 -3.54
C MET A 52 4.62 5.37 -2.05
N SER A 53 5.09 6.54 -1.64
CA SER A 53 5.34 6.84 -0.22
C SER A 53 4.17 7.60 0.42
N LEU A 54 4.11 7.68 1.75
CA LEU A 54 3.05 8.44 2.43
C LEU A 54 3.12 9.92 2.03
N LYS A 55 4.32 10.51 1.94
CA LYS A 55 4.46 11.90 1.47
C LYS A 55 3.86 12.11 0.07
N ASP A 56 4.04 11.15 -0.84
CA ASP A 56 3.52 11.25 -2.20
C ASP A 56 2.00 11.13 -2.19
N LEU A 57 1.45 10.28 -1.30
CA LEU A 57 0.01 10.13 -1.13
C LEU A 57 -0.64 11.42 -0.63
N LEU A 58 -0.03 12.08 0.36
CA LEU A 58 -0.52 13.36 0.86
C LEU A 58 -0.43 14.45 -0.22
N ALA A 59 0.68 14.48 -0.97
CA ALA A 59 0.93 15.48 -2.00
C ALA A 59 0.04 15.31 -3.25
N GLN A 60 -0.39 14.10 -3.57
CA GLN A 60 -1.34 13.85 -4.67
C GLN A 60 -2.71 14.50 -4.43
N GLY A 61 -3.09 14.66 -3.16
CA GLY A 61 -4.35 15.26 -2.76
C GLY A 61 -5.59 14.46 -3.18
N GLY A 62 -6.77 15.03 -2.91
CA GLY A 62 -8.05 14.34 -3.12
C GLY A 62 -8.43 13.41 -1.98
N SER A 63 -9.63 12.83 -2.07
CA SER A 63 -10.19 11.93 -1.05
C SER A 63 -10.00 10.47 -1.45
N GLN A 64 -9.05 9.80 -0.82
CA GLN A 64 -8.68 8.42 -1.15
C GLN A 64 -8.49 7.60 0.12
N LYS A 65 -8.84 6.32 0.02
CA LYS A 65 -8.54 5.30 1.02
C LYS A 65 -7.62 4.28 0.39
N CYS A 66 -6.46 4.06 0.98
CA CYS A 66 -5.41 3.19 0.47
C CYS A 66 -5.11 2.09 1.49
N ALA A 67 -5.26 0.84 1.09
CA ALA A 67 -4.82 -0.30 1.88
C ALA A 67 -3.42 -0.73 1.42
N PHE A 68 -2.58 -1.14 2.37
CA PHE A 68 -1.30 -1.76 2.06
C PHE A 68 -1.04 -2.94 3.00
N SER A 69 -0.24 -3.89 2.51
CA SER A 69 0.28 -5.00 3.29
C SER A 69 1.74 -5.21 2.92
N SER A 70 2.63 -5.08 3.89
CA SER A 70 4.05 -5.35 3.75
C SER A 70 4.41 -6.53 4.65
N VAL A 71 4.75 -7.66 4.02
CA VAL A 71 5.26 -8.84 4.72
C VAL A 71 6.73 -8.95 4.35
N THR A 72 7.59 -8.73 5.34
CA THR A 72 9.03 -9.01 5.23
C THR A 72 9.36 -10.25 6.08
N ASP A 73 10.50 -10.91 5.82
CA ASP A 73 10.93 -12.14 6.52
C ASP A 73 10.99 -12.00 8.05
N SER A 74 10.97 -10.78 8.59
CA SER A 74 11.07 -10.50 10.04
C SER A 74 9.98 -9.57 10.58
N PHE A 75 9.13 -9.00 9.73
CA PHE A 75 8.12 -8.04 10.14
C PHE A 75 6.91 -8.09 9.20
N GLU A 76 5.74 -8.39 9.77
CA GLU A 76 4.46 -8.27 9.10
C GLU A 76 3.80 -6.97 9.54
N SER A 77 3.50 -6.11 8.57
CA SER A 77 2.81 -4.85 8.78
C SER A 77 1.71 -4.69 7.73
N SER A 78 0.51 -4.33 8.16
CA SER A 78 -0.59 -4.00 7.26
C SER A 78 -1.27 -2.75 7.76
N GLY A 79 -1.91 -2.01 6.87
CA GLY A 79 -2.59 -0.80 7.30
C GLY A 79 -3.52 -0.22 6.27
N THR A 80 -4.28 0.76 6.74
CA THR A 80 -5.14 1.59 5.90
C THR A 80 -4.75 3.04 6.11
N VAL A 81 -4.55 3.75 5.00
CA VAL A 81 -4.29 5.19 4.98
C VAL A 81 -5.47 5.88 4.32
N TYR A 82 -5.99 6.91 4.97
CA TYR A 82 -7.03 7.78 4.46
C TYR A 82 -6.42 9.15 4.22
N VAL A 83 -6.71 9.75 3.07
CA VAL A 83 -6.28 11.10 2.72
C VAL A 83 -7.50 11.87 2.26
N ALA A 84 -7.66 13.10 2.75
CA ALA A 84 -8.66 14.05 2.28
C ALA A 84 -8.27 15.47 2.71
N ASP A 85 -8.53 16.46 1.85
CA ASP A 85 -8.39 17.89 2.20
C ASP A 85 -7.03 18.28 2.82
N GLY A 86 -5.93 17.65 2.38
CA GLY A 86 -4.59 17.89 2.92
C GLY A 86 -4.33 17.27 4.29
N GLN A 87 -5.26 16.45 4.79
CA GLN A 87 -5.14 15.65 6.01
C GLN A 87 -4.90 14.19 5.66
N MET A 88 -4.24 13.48 6.58
CA MET A 88 -3.97 12.05 6.46
C MET A 88 -4.28 11.35 7.78
N ARG A 89 -4.81 10.14 7.68
CA ARG A 89 -4.94 9.19 8.78
C ARG A 89 -4.29 7.88 8.36
N GLY A 90 -3.37 7.35 9.15
CA GLY A 90 -2.83 6.01 8.98
C GLY A 90 -3.19 5.14 10.19
N ASP A 91 -3.77 3.98 9.93
CA ASP A 91 -3.95 2.92 10.92
C ASP A 91 -3.11 1.72 10.50
N PHE A 92 -2.15 1.36 11.34
CA PHE A 92 -1.14 0.36 11.06
C PHE A 92 -1.22 -0.75 12.11
N THR A 93 -1.19 -2.00 11.67
CA THR A 93 -1.07 -3.17 12.54
C THR A 93 0.25 -3.84 12.23
N SER A 94 1.09 -4.00 13.24
CA SER A 94 2.39 -4.65 13.15
C SER A 94 2.52 -5.77 14.17
N VAL A 95 3.42 -6.73 13.96
CA VAL A 95 3.70 -7.79 14.94
C VAL A 95 5.02 -7.52 15.64
N ALA A 96 4.98 -7.16 16.93
CA ALA A 96 6.16 -6.97 17.76
C ALA A 96 6.19 -8.02 18.89
N GLY A 97 7.27 -8.80 18.98
CA GLY A 97 7.40 -9.84 20.02
C GLY A 97 6.32 -10.92 19.97
N GLY A 98 5.73 -11.16 18.80
CA GLY A 98 4.63 -12.13 18.62
C GLY A 98 3.26 -11.63 19.08
N GLN A 99 3.11 -10.34 19.36
CA GLN A 99 1.82 -9.70 19.68
C GLN A 99 1.48 -8.64 18.62
N PRO A 100 0.21 -8.52 18.21
CA PRO A 100 -0.21 -7.44 17.34
C PRO A 100 -0.17 -6.11 18.10
N VAL A 101 0.47 -5.11 17.50
CA VAL A 101 0.57 -3.73 17.98
C VAL A 101 -0.11 -2.84 16.93
N MET A 102 -1.14 -2.13 17.36
CA MET A 102 -1.86 -1.17 16.52
C MET A 102 -1.28 0.23 16.76
N SER A 103 -0.74 0.82 15.71
CA SER A 103 -0.21 2.17 15.70
C SER A 103 -1.04 3.04 14.79
N HIS A 104 -1.10 4.30 15.15
CA HIS A 104 -2.02 5.28 14.60
C HIS A 104 -1.24 6.54 14.29
N MET A 105 -1.52 7.13 13.13
CA MET A 105 -0.95 8.38 12.68
C MET A 105 -2.07 9.30 12.20
N VAL A 106 -2.03 10.58 12.56
CA VAL A 106 -2.81 11.64 11.91
C VAL A 106 -1.87 12.74 11.47
N VAL A 107 -2.02 13.23 10.26
CA VAL A 107 -1.38 14.46 9.81
C VAL A 107 -2.47 15.49 9.55
N THR A 108 -2.43 16.60 10.28
CA THR A 108 -3.30 17.77 10.08
C THR A 108 -2.47 19.03 10.25
N ASP A 109 -2.72 20.04 9.42
CA ASP A 109 -2.02 21.35 9.51
C ASP A 109 -0.49 21.22 9.59
N ASN A 110 0.10 20.34 8.77
CA ASN A 110 1.53 20.02 8.77
C ASN A 110 2.09 19.42 10.08
N THR A 111 1.23 19.00 11.00
CA THR A 111 1.61 18.36 12.26
C THR A 111 1.25 16.88 12.19
N SER A 112 2.24 16.02 12.41
CA SER A 112 2.09 14.58 12.52
C SER A 112 1.91 14.20 13.97
N TYR A 113 0.86 13.42 14.26
CA TYR A 113 0.53 12.86 15.56
C TYR A 113 0.60 11.34 15.45
N VAL A 114 1.48 10.71 16.23
CA VAL A 114 1.65 9.26 16.22
C VAL A 114 1.41 8.71 17.61
N TRP A 115 0.61 7.66 17.72
CA TRP A 115 0.37 6.95 18.97
C TRP A 115 0.16 5.47 18.72
N THR A 116 0.20 4.70 19.81
CA THR A 116 0.01 3.25 19.77
C THR A 116 -1.10 2.89 20.74
N ASP A 117 -1.95 1.94 20.36
CA ASP A 117 -2.95 1.40 21.26
C ASP A 117 -2.31 0.83 22.53
N ASN A 118 -3.04 0.92 23.63
CA ASN A 118 -2.60 0.56 24.99
C ASN A 118 -1.59 1.52 25.63
N TYR A 119 -1.23 2.62 24.95
CA TYR A 119 -0.42 3.70 25.52
C TYR A 119 -1.22 5.01 25.49
N GLN A 120 -1.25 5.72 26.63
CA GLN A 120 -1.86 7.06 26.72
C GLN A 120 -0.89 8.17 26.30
N GLN A 121 0.26 7.80 25.74
CA GLN A 121 1.32 8.71 25.31
C GLN A 121 1.53 8.53 23.82
N GLY A 122 1.51 9.64 23.10
CA GLY A 122 1.88 9.74 21.70
C GLY A 122 3.00 10.76 21.52
N MET A 123 3.47 10.88 20.29
CA MET A 123 4.45 11.88 19.88
C MET A 123 3.84 12.77 18.82
N MET A 124 4.19 14.05 18.84
CA MET A 124 3.87 14.96 17.75
C MET A 124 5.12 15.70 17.28
N MET A 125 5.15 15.99 15.98
CA MET A 125 6.18 16.79 15.33
C MET A 125 5.69 17.29 13.99
N SER A 126 6.37 18.28 13.42
CA SER A 126 6.16 18.72 12.05
C SER A 126 6.31 17.56 11.06
N PHE A 127 5.38 17.43 10.12
CA PHE A 127 5.46 16.43 9.06
C PHE A 127 6.66 16.66 8.14
N ASP A 128 7.04 17.93 7.92
CA ASP A 128 8.27 18.27 7.21
C ASP A 128 9.51 17.81 7.97
N ALA A 129 9.53 17.97 9.30
CA ALA A 129 10.64 17.48 10.12
C ALA A 129 10.70 15.94 10.10
N MET A 130 9.54 15.27 10.15
CA MET A 130 9.45 13.81 10.06
C MET A 130 9.95 13.26 8.72
N THR A 131 9.64 13.95 7.62
CA THR A 131 10.09 13.57 6.27
C THR A 131 11.56 13.91 6.02
N ALA A 132 12.09 14.96 6.65
CA ALA A 132 13.50 15.36 6.58
C ALA A 132 14.42 14.55 7.51
N GLY A 133 13.94 14.12 8.66
CA GLY A 133 14.69 13.51 9.77
C GLY A 133 15.01 12.02 9.61
N GLN A 134 15.18 11.52 8.39
CA GLN A 134 15.33 10.09 8.04
C GLN A 134 16.59 9.40 8.64
N GLU A 135 17.38 10.08 9.47
CA GLU A 135 18.60 9.59 10.10
C GLU A 135 18.37 8.89 11.45
N SER A 136 17.23 9.08 12.11
CA SER A 136 16.92 8.38 13.37
C SER A 136 15.90 7.27 13.11
N GLY A 137 16.35 6.01 13.15
CA GLY A 137 15.51 4.81 13.16
C GLY A 137 14.60 4.67 14.41
N GLN A 138 14.07 5.79 14.89
CA GLN A 138 13.22 5.94 16.06
C GLN A 138 11.74 6.17 15.70
N ASN A 139 11.42 6.49 14.43
CA ASN A 139 10.05 6.67 13.99
C ASN A 139 9.41 5.32 13.65
N ALA A 140 8.28 5.01 14.29
CA ALA A 140 7.51 3.78 14.04
C ALA A 140 6.89 3.71 12.63
N VAL A 141 6.86 4.84 11.92
CA VAL A 141 6.33 4.98 10.55
C VAL A 141 7.33 5.81 9.75
N ASP A 142 7.81 5.29 8.62
CA ASP A 142 8.67 6.03 7.69
C ASP A 142 7.80 6.64 6.57
N PRO A 143 7.66 7.98 6.49
CA PRO A 143 6.81 8.62 5.49
C PRO A 143 7.41 8.59 4.08
N ASN A 144 8.70 8.28 3.93
CA ASN A 144 9.42 8.16 2.67
C ASN A 144 9.48 6.72 2.16
N ALA A 145 9.14 5.74 3.00
CA ALA A 145 9.13 4.34 2.62
C ALA A 145 8.13 4.08 1.49
N LEU A 146 8.61 3.38 0.47
CA LEU A 146 7.79 2.95 -0.66
C LEU A 146 6.99 1.71 -0.26
N ALA A 147 5.68 1.75 -0.46
CA ALA A 147 4.81 0.60 -0.27
C ALA A 147 3.82 0.48 -1.44
N ASP A 148 3.36 -0.76 -1.68
CA ASP A 148 2.34 -1.05 -2.66
C ASP A 148 0.96 -0.67 -2.10
N TYR A 149 0.45 0.48 -2.51
CA TYR A 149 -0.85 0.97 -2.08
C TYR A 149 -1.95 0.60 -3.06
N SER A 150 -3.02 0.02 -2.54
CA SER A 150 -4.27 -0.23 -3.24
C SER A 150 -5.28 0.84 -2.84
N CYS A 151 -5.40 1.90 -3.65
CA CYS A 151 -6.26 3.05 -3.36
C CYS A 151 -7.62 2.97 -4.06
N GLU A 152 -8.67 3.38 -3.33
CA GLU A 152 -10.02 3.57 -3.82
C GLU A 152 -10.54 4.99 -3.50
N PRO A 153 -11.39 5.58 -4.35
CA PRO A 153 -12.07 6.83 -4.01
C PRO A 153 -12.91 6.65 -2.75
N TRP A 154 -12.85 7.61 -1.84
CA TRP A 154 -13.60 7.56 -0.59
C TRP A 154 -14.36 8.87 -0.36
N ALA A 155 -15.58 8.76 0.19
CA ALA A 155 -16.32 9.92 0.65
C ALA A 155 -15.74 10.35 2.00
N ALA A 156 -14.95 11.43 1.99
CA ALA A 156 -14.23 11.90 3.17
C ALA A 156 -15.17 12.13 4.37
N ASP A 157 -14.78 11.56 5.50
CA ASP A 157 -15.36 11.83 6.82
C ASP A 157 -14.33 12.58 7.66
N ALA A 158 -14.63 13.82 8.01
CA ALA A 158 -13.77 14.65 8.82
C ALA A 158 -13.50 14.04 10.22
N GLY A 159 -14.40 13.20 10.73
CA GLY A 159 -14.27 12.56 12.03
C GLY A 159 -13.06 11.62 12.13
N ILE A 160 -12.57 11.08 11.01
CA ILE A 160 -11.44 10.15 11.03
C ILE A 160 -10.09 10.84 11.31
N PHE A 161 -10.01 12.14 11.08
CA PHE A 161 -8.81 12.95 11.30
C PHE A 161 -8.80 13.61 12.67
N VAL A 162 -9.88 13.48 13.45
CA VAL A 162 -9.94 14.02 14.81
C VAL A 162 -9.11 13.13 15.73
N LEU A 163 -8.25 13.76 16.53
CA LEU A 163 -7.44 13.05 17.52
C LEU A 163 -8.34 12.48 18.64
N PRO A 164 -8.05 11.26 19.14
CA PRO A 164 -8.81 10.69 20.24
C PRO A 164 -8.56 11.44 21.55
N ASP A 165 -9.60 11.55 22.37
CA ASP A 165 -9.49 12.09 23.72
C ASP A 165 -8.65 11.17 24.62
N GLY A 166 -7.86 11.77 25.53
CA GLY A 166 -7.13 11.03 26.56
C GLY A 166 -5.74 10.51 26.16
N ILE A 167 -5.23 10.90 24.99
CA ILE A 167 -3.83 10.71 24.59
C ILE A 167 -3.06 12.02 24.78
N TYR A 168 -1.91 11.94 25.45
CA TYR A 168 -0.99 13.05 25.63
C TYR A 168 0.12 12.97 24.58
N PHE A 169 0.23 14.00 23.75
CA PHE A 169 1.26 14.08 22.72
C PHE A 169 2.47 14.87 23.22
N LEU A 170 3.64 14.24 23.20
CA LEU A 170 4.90 14.89 23.45
C LEU A 170 5.38 15.59 22.17
N ASP A 171 5.60 16.89 22.26
CA ASP A 171 6.18 17.68 21.17
C ASP A 171 7.69 17.39 21.06
N ILE A 172 8.07 16.64 20.02
CA ILE A 172 9.47 16.30 19.79
C ILE A 172 10.26 17.49 19.25
N ASP A 173 9.63 18.36 18.46
CA ASP A 173 10.29 19.55 17.89
C ASP A 173 10.76 20.49 19.01
N SER A 174 10.00 20.57 20.11
CA SER A 174 10.35 21.36 21.30
C SER A 174 11.58 20.86 22.06
N ILE A 175 11.93 19.57 21.89
CA ILE A 175 13.02 18.91 22.63
C ILE A 175 14.32 18.96 21.81
N THR A 176 14.22 18.78 20.48
CA THR A 176 15.39 18.78 19.59
C THR A 176 15.81 20.20 19.18
N GLY A 177 14.98 21.22 19.43
CA GLY A 177 15.29 22.62 19.14
C GLY A 177 16.23 23.33 20.12
N THR A 178 16.70 22.67 21.19
CA THR A 178 17.53 23.31 22.24
C THR A 178 19.04 23.05 22.14
N GLU A 179 19.54 22.46 21.05
CA GLU A 179 20.99 22.19 20.88
C GLU A 179 21.83 23.39 20.37
N ASP A 180 21.26 24.60 20.29
CA ASP A 180 21.99 25.83 19.89
C ASP A 180 22.38 26.76 21.06
N ASP A 181 22.24 26.33 22.33
CA ASP A 181 22.60 27.15 23.52
C ASP A 181 23.77 26.58 24.36
N PHE A 182 24.55 25.66 23.81
CA PHE A 182 25.78 25.15 24.44
C PHE A 182 27.02 25.35 23.55
N VAL A 183 27.27 26.61 23.18
CA VAL A 183 28.60 27.07 22.75
C VAL A 183 28.99 28.26 23.64
N GLU A 184 29.61 27.97 24.78
CA GLU A 184 30.54 28.90 25.44
C GLU A 184 31.98 28.65 24.96
#